data_AF-A0A556MWV9-F1
#
_entry.id   AF-A0A556MWV9-F1
#
_cell.length_a   1.000
_cell.length_b   1.000
_cell.length_c   1.000
_cell.angle_alpha   90.00
_cell.angle_beta   90.00
_cell.angle_gamma   90.00
#
_symmetry.space_group_name_H-M   'P 1'
#
loop_
_entity.id
_entity.type
_entity.pdbx_description
1 polymer ?
#
loop_
_entity_poly.entity_id
_entity_poly.type
_entity_poly.pdbx_seq_one_letter_code
_entity_poly.pdbx_strand_id
1 'polypeptide(L)'
;MRNKLFPETPKSVKISTGKWVRILPDEGEGYALYDPIAELDLGRILFDTANNWIYDGDLLSVIEQEELAGAINGHEKKMDDLLERWRGDDGTAMFFPRGGTE
;
A
#
# COMPACT_ATOMS: atom_id res chain seq x y z
N MET A 1 -4.58 -24.10 -7.34
CA MET A 1 -5.71 -23.15 -7.47
C MET A 1 -5.11 -21.75 -7.61
N ARG A 2 -5.15 -21.15 -8.81
CA ARG A 2 -4.71 -19.75 -9.04
C ARG A 2 -5.79 -18.83 -8.52
N ASN A 3 -5.55 -18.17 -7.39
CA ASN A 3 -6.57 -17.36 -6.72
C ASN A 3 -6.69 -15.99 -7.42
N LYS A 4 -7.94 -15.55 -7.62
CA LYS A 4 -8.35 -14.39 -8.40
C LYS A 4 -8.07 -13.06 -7.65
N LEU A 5 -6.81 -12.68 -7.52
CA LEU A 5 -6.42 -11.41 -6.86
C LEU A 5 -5.65 -10.44 -7.76
N PHE A 6 -5.33 -10.83 -9.00
CA PHE A 6 -4.63 -9.97 -9.93
C PHE A 6 -5.64 -9.37 -10.91
N PRO A 7 -5.96 -8.07 -10.84
CA PRO A 7 -6.62 -7.43 -11.96
C PRO A 7 -5.69 -7.53 -13.17
N GLU A 8 -6.13 -8.22 -14.22
CA GLU A 8 -5.39 -8.33 -15.49
C GLU A 8 -5.32 -7.00 -16.26
N THR A 9 -5.86 -5.94 -15.69
CA THR A 9 -5.92 -4.61 -16.28
C THR A 9 -4.96 -3.65 -15.57
N PRO A 10 -4.14 -2.91 -16.32
CA PRO A 10 -3.32 -1.83 -15.78
C PRO A 10 -4.18 -0.83 -14.99
N LYS A 11 -3.79 -0.51 -13.75
CA LYS A 11 -4.47 0.49 -12.92
C LYS A 11 -3.59 1.73 -12.84
N SER A 12 -4.16 2.91 -13.04
CA SER A 12 -3.45 4.17 -12.78
C SER A 12 -3.99 4.77 -11.49
N VAL A 13 -3.10 5.14 -10.58
CA VAL A 13 -3.43 5.79 -9.31
C VAL A 13 -2.63 7.07 -9.16
N LYS A 14 -3.28 8.09 -8.58
CA LYS A 14 -2.59 9.30 -8.16
C LYS A 14 -2.35 9.19 -6.66
N ILE A 15 -1.09 9.21 -6.25
CA ILE A 15 -0.68 9.18 -4.84
C ILE A 15 -0.70 10.59 -4.25
N SER A 16 -0.70 10.72 -2.93
CA SER A 16 -0.88 11.98 -2.19
C SER A 16 0.18 13.04 -2.50
N THR A 17 1.38 12.59 -2.89
CA THR A 17 2.47 13.45 -3.36
C THR A 17 2.17 14.13 -4.71
N GLY A 18 1.06 13.76 -5.35
CA GLY A 18 0.61 14.30 -6.64
C GLY A 18 1.15 13.53 -7.85
N LYS A 19 2.04 12.57 -7.64
CA LYS A 19 2.62 11.70 -8.67
C LYS A 19 1.56 10.76 -9.23
N TRP A 20 1.63 10.48 -10.53
CA TRP A 20 0.81 9.45 -11.17
C TRP A 20 1.62 8.18 -11.29
N VAL A 21 1.06 7.07 -10.83
CA VAL A 21 1.70 5.75 -10.91
C VAL A 21 0.79 4.81 -11.68
N ARG A 22 1.33 4.23 -12.74
CA ARG A 22 0.72 3.18 -13.52
C ARG A 22 1.23 1.84 -13.01
N ILE A 23 0.29 1.03 -12.56
CA ILE A 23 0.51 -0.29 -11.98
C ILE A 23 0.17 -1.30 -13.07
N LEU A 24 1.16 -2.10 -13.45
CA LEU A 24 1.09 -3.07 -14.54
C LEU A 24 1.27 -4.47 -13.94
N PRO A 25 0.36 -5.43 -14.20
CA PRO A 25 0.61 -6.81 -13.78
C PRO A 25 1.85 -7.35 -14.51
N ASP A 26 2.78 -7.94 -13.75
CA ASP A 26 4.03 -8.48 -14.27
C ASP A 26 4.04 -10.00 -14.16
N GLU A 27 3.81 -10.67 -15.30
CA GLU A 27 3.89 -12.13 -15.57
C GLU A 27 3.39 -13.12 -14.49
N GLY A 28 2.64 -12.64 -13.49
CA GLY A 28 2.12 -13.42 -12.36
C GLY A 28 2.99 -13.39 -11.10
N GLU A 29 4.10 -12.64 -11.05
CA GLU A 29 4.98 -12.54 -9.88
C GLU A 29 4.86 -11.20 -9.13
N GLY A 30 4.17 -10.21 -9.70
CA GLY A 30 4.03 -8.91 -9.06
C GLY A 30 3.37 -7.84 -9.90
N TYR A 31 3.69 -6.59 -9.57
CA TYR A 31 3.25 -5.40 -10.30
C TYR A 31 4.44 -4.49 -10.62
N ALA A 32 4.64 -4.17 -11.89
CA ALA A 32 5.56 -3.11 -12.29
C ALA A 32 4.93 -1.73 -12.07
N LEU A 33 5.73 -0.77 -11.62
CA LEU A 33 5.32 0.58 -11.32
C LEU A 33 5.99 1.56 -12.29
N TYR A 34 5.20 2.40 -12.93
CA TYR A 34 5.70 3.34 -13.92
C TYR A 34 5.07 4.72 -13.74
N ASP A 35 5.88 5.77 -13.79
CA ASP A 35 5.40 7.16 -13.87
C ASP A 35 5.23 7.55 -15.34
N PRO A 36 3.99 7.67 -15.86
CA PRO A 36 3.78 8.03 -17.26
C PRO A 36 4.02 9.51 -17.56
N ILE A 37 4.15 10.36 -16.55
CA ILE A 37 4.40 11.81 -16.74
C ILE A 37 5.90 12.06 -16.79
N ALA A 38 6.65 11.43 -15.88
CA ALA A 38 8.11 11.50 -15.87
C ALA A 38 8.77 10.49 -16.83
N GLU A 39 7.96 9.62 -17.45
CA GLU A 39 8.38 8.49 -18.28
C GLU A 39 9.42 7.58 -17.58
N LEU A 40 9.25 7.37 -16.27
CA LEU A 40 10.24 6.75 -15.39
C LEU A 40 9.76 5.41 -14.81
N ASP A 41 10.61 4.40 -14.84
CA ASP A 41 10.40 3.15 -14.10
C ASP A 41 10.58 3.42 -12.60
N LEU A 42 9.54 3.14 -11.82
CA LEU A 42 9.52 3.35 -10.37
C LEU A 42 9.86 2.06 -9.61
N GLY A 43 10.28 1.00 -10.30
CA GLY A 43 10.52 -0.32 -9.72
C GLY A 43 9.29 -1.22 -9.74
N ARG A 44 9.27 -2.20 -8.84
CA ARG A 44 8.31 -3.30 -8.86
C ARG A 44 7.80 -3.63 -7.46
N ILE A 45 6.59 -4.15 -7.38
CA ILE A 45 6.03 -4.75 -6.17
C ILE A 45 6.00 -6.24 -6.38
N LEU A 46 6.70 -6.96 -5.52
CA LEU A 46 6.77 -8.41 -5.47
C LEU A 46 6.05 -8.94 -4.24
N PHE A 47 5.71 -10.22 -4.27
CA PHE A 47 5.10 -10.93 -3.15
C PHE A 47 5.99 -12.07 -2.71
N ASP A 48 6.25 -12.18 -1.40
CA ASP A 48 6.94 -13.35 -0.86
C ASP A 48 6.00 -14.57 -0.75
N THR A 49 6.54 -15.71 -0.33
CA THR A 49 5.77 -16.95 -0.14
C THR A 49 4.69 -16.85 0.94
N ALA A 50 4.75 -15.85 1.82
CA ALA A 50 3.75 -15.54 2.83
C ALA A 50 2.77 -14.43 2.39
N ASN A 51 2.83 -13.99 1.12
CA ASN A 51 2.09 -12.87 0.54
C ASN A 51 2.41 -11.50 1.20
N ASN A 52 3.58 -11.34 1.80
CA ASN A 52 4.06 -10.03 2.19
C ASN A 52 4.56 -9.25 0.98
N TRP A 53 4.45 -7.93 1.07
CA TRP A 53 4.78 -7.02 0.00
C TRP A 53 6.24 -6.64 0.10
N ILE A 54 6.92 -6.73 -1.03
CA ILE A 54 8.31 -6.33 -1.17
C ILE A 54 8.34 -5.31 -2.29
N TYR A 55 8.67 -4.06 -1.96
CA TYR A 55 8.98 -3.06 -2.97
C TYR A 55 10.45 -3.25 -3.40
N ASP A 56 10.63 -3.54 -4.68
CA ASP A 56 11.93 -3.66 -5.36
C ASP A 56 12.16 -2.42 -6.20
N GLY A 57 12.72 -1.39 -5.55
CA GLY A 57 13.03 -0.10 -6.15
C GLY A 57 13.50 0.91 -5.10
N ASP A 58 14.02 2.04 -5.55
CA ASP A 58 14.64 3.05 -4.68
C ASP A 58 14.01 4.46 -4.81
N LEU A 59 12.99 4.61 -5.68
CA LEU A 59 12.46 5.92 -6.09
C LEU A 59 11.19 6.34 -5.35
N LEU A 60 10.59 5.44 -4.57
CA LEU A 60 9.41 5.71 -3.77
C LEU A 60 9.75 5.74 -2.30
N SER A 61 9.27 6.78 -1.62
CA SER A 61 9.31 6.88 -0.17
C SER A 61 8.37 5.84 0.48
N VAL A 62 8.59 5.54 1.77
CA VAL A 62 7.76 4.59 2.53
C VAL A 62 6.27 4.95 2.46
N ILE A 63 5.94 6.24 2.54
CA ILE A 63 4.55 6.72 2.46
C ILE A 63 3.93 6.40 1.09
N GLU A 64 4.67 6.66 0.01
CA GLU A 64 4.20 6.36 -1.36
C GLU A 64 4.05 4.86 -1.59
N GLN A 65 4.93 4.04 -1.00
CA GLN A 65 4.83 2.57 -1.03
C GLN A 65 3.56 2.08 -0.31
N GLU A 66 3.23 2.63 0.86
CA GLU A 66 2.03 2.29 1.62
C GLU A 66 0.74 2.64 0.84
N GLU A 67 0.70 3.80 0.20
CA GLU A 67 -0.45 4.21 -0.62
C GLU A 67 -0.66 3.31 -1.83
N LEU A 68 0.42 2.93 -2.53
CA LEU A 68 0.35 1.96 -3.62
C LEU A 68 -0.13 0.60 -3.12
N ALA A 69 0.26 0.22 -1.91
CA ALA A 69 -0.20 -1.00 -1.30
C ALA A 69 -1.69 -0.99 -0.96
N GLY A 70 -2.19 0.14 -0.47
CA GLY A 70 -3.62 0.38 -0.30
C GLY A 70 -4.37 0.27 -1.64
N ALA A 71 -3.84 0.90 -2.68
CA ALA A 71 -4.46 0.98 -4.00
C ALA A 71 -4.57 -0.38 -4.71
N ILE A 72 -3.58 -1.25 -4.57
CA ILE A 72 -3.58 -2.59 -5.18
C ILE A 72 -4.46 -3.56 -4.37
N ASN A 73 -4.41 -3.53 -3.04
CA ASN A 73 -5.26 -4.42 -2.21
C ASN A 73 -6.74 -4.03 -2.23
N GLY A 74 -7.09 -2.82 -2.68
CA GLY A 74 -8.46 -2.29 -2.57
C GLY A 74 -8.89 -2.04 -1.12
N HIS A 75 -7.91 -1.96 -0.21
CA HIS A 75 -8.13 -1.76 1.23
C HIS A 75 -8.03 -0.28 1.64
N GLU A 76 -7.92 0.66 0.69
CA GLU A 76 -8.00 2.12 0.95
C GLU A 76 -9.13 2.44 1.94
N LYS A 77 -10.31 1.85 1.72
CA LYS A 77 -11.49 2.06 2.56
C LYS A 77 -11.36 1.54 4.00
N LYS A 78 -10.61 0.45 4.24
CA LYS A 78 -10.47 -0.13 5.58
C LYS A 78 -9.50 0.67 6.46
N MET A 79 -8.47 1.27 5.88
CA MET A 79 -7.54 2.12 6.63
C MET A 79 -8.20 3.46 6.94
N ASP A 80 -8.93 4.06 6.00
CA ASP A 80 -9.72 5.27 6.24
C ASP A 80 -10.80 5.05 7.31
N ASP A 81 -11.54 3.93 7.25
CA ASP A 81 -12.54 3.58 8.28
C ASP A 81 -11.88 3.35 9.67
N LEU A 82 -10.65 2.80 9.70
CA LEU A 82 -9.89 2.63 10.94
C LEU A 82 -9.39 3.96 11.50
N LEU A 83 -8.89 4.86 10.65
CA LEU A 83 -8.43 6.19 11.02
C LEU A 83 -9.58 7.11 11.43
N GLU A 84 -10.74 7.00 10.78
CA GLU A 84 -11.97 7.70 11.15
C GLU A 84 -12.49 7.21 12.51
N ARG A 85 -12.49 5.89 12.75
CA ARG A 85 -12.78 5.34 14.09
C ARG A 85 -11.80 5.80 15.16
N TRP A 86 -10.51 5.91 14.83
CA TRP A 86 -9.50 6.39 15.77
C TRP A 86 -9.59 7.90 16.03
N ARG A 87 -9.94 8.69 15.01
CA ARG A 87 -10.15 10.14 15.14
C ARG A 87 -11.49 10.51 15.76
N GLY A 88 -12.47 9.61 15.73
CA GLY A 88 -13.74 9.76 16.46
C GLY A 88 -13.67 9.27 17.91
N ASP A 89 -12.50 8.81 18.37
CA ASP A 89 -12.23 8.37 19.74
C ASP A 89 -11.24 9.34 20.43
N ASP A 90 -11.50 10.64 20.28
CA ASP A 90 -10.92 11.71 21.08
C ASP A 90 -11.88 12.07 22.24
N GLY A 91 -11.53 11.88 23.51
CA GLY A 91 -10.20 11.63 24.03
C GLY A 91 -10.24 10.96 25.39
N THR A 92 -10.01 9.65 25.37
CA THR A 92 -9.26 9.04 26.46
C THR A 92 -8.08 8.33 25.84
N ALA A 93 -6.92 8.99 25.85
CA ALA A 93 -5.66 8.28 25.72
C ALA A 93 -5.67 7.17 26.78
N MET A 94 -5.83 5.91 26.36
CA MET A 94 -5.70 4.77 27.25
C MET A 94 -4.25 4.73 27.72
N PHE A 95 -4.04 5.38 28.86
CA PHE A 95 -2.86 5.25 29.68
C PHE A 95 -2.80 3.77 30.07
N PHE A 96 -1.90 3.00 29.47
CA PHE A 96 -1.57 1.66 29.95
C PHE A 96 -0.76 1.84 31.24
N PRO A 97 -1.29 1.53 32.44
CA PRO A 97 -0.44 1.49 33.62
C PRO A 97 0.56 0.35 33.41
N ARG A 98 1.84 0.70 33.28
CA ARG A 98 2.92 -0.28 33.41
C ARG A 98 2.81 -0.91 34.79
N GLY A 99 2.88 -2.23 34.81
CA GLY A 99 2.62 -3.07 35.97
C GLY A 99 3.31 -2.60 37.25
N GLY A 100 2.53 -2.61 38.32
CA GLY A 100 3.03 -2.75 39.68
C GLY A 100 2.89 -4.21 40.08
N THR A 101 4.02 -4.90 40.15
CA THR A 101 4.20 -6.08 40.99
C THR A 101 4.11 -5.65 42.44
N GLU A 102 3.26 -6.30 43.23
CA GLU A 102 3.44 -6.65 44.65
C GLU A 102 2.31 -7.58 45.11
#